data_AF-A0A3L7YBJ0-F1
#
_entry.id   AF-A0A3L7YBJ0-F1
#
_cell.length_a   1.000
_cell.length_b   1.000
_cell.length_c   1.000
_cell.angle_alpha   90.00
_cell.angle_beta   90.00
_cell.angle_gamma   90.00
#
_symmetry.space_group_name_H-M   'P 1'
#
loop_
_entity.id
_entity.type
_entity.pdbx_description
1 polymer ?
#
loop_
_entity_poly.entity_id
_entity_poly.type
_entity_poly.pdbx_seq_one_letter_code
_entity_poly.pdbx_strand_id
1 'polypeptide(L)'
;MLQFANRVPAVNRKLPHLVPERAVNTGIVNGLWQGIKYRGGTGQLAFIGHRLAGLGTLLFLIIHVTETSAVYFNPQFYADVVARYQHPVFMLGEIGLVAAVLFHGLNGLKIIAFDWKPDRWSPEREQFWSLVVFGATFALWLPAAFVMGRSLYLHSILMEPVPAAITPEQVGTGWANVAVISLVALGVAVAFTASARGGSGRHVAVKPTLETRMWMFMRYSGVLLIPLAYGHVLIKDILHGVHLINLAYVDLYWQFLGWRIYDAALLSFALAHGAYGLKQVSEDYVHAPLRLRLTKYAILAGWLIITAMGAIALVGGVGATQS
;
A
#
# COMPACT_ATOMS: atom_id res chain seq x y z
N MET A 1 -60.21 -8.81 30.95
CA MET A 1 -59.83 -8.78 32.38
C MET A 1 -59.02 -10.05 32.64
N LEU A 2 -57.81 -9.92 33.23
CA LEU A 2 -56.81 -10.95 33.61
C LEU A 2 -55.93 -11.48 32.43
N GLN A 3 -54.79 -10.87 32.08
CA GLN A 3 -53.46 -10.88 32.74
C GLN A 3 -52.89 -12.28 33.06
N PHE A 4 -52.12 -12.86 32.13
CA PHE A 4 -51.14 -13.91 32.42
C PHE A 4 -49.76 -13.27 32.58
N ALA A 5 -49.42 -12.97 33.84
CA ALA A 5 -48.14 -12.45 34.24
C ALA A 5 -47.08 -13.56 34.36
N ASN A 6 -45.94 -13.30 33.73
CA ASN A 6 -44.56 -13.67 34.09
C ASN A 6 -44.38 -14.69 35.23
N ARG A 7 -43.83 -15.87 34.87
CA ARG A 7 -43.02 -16.68 35.80
C ARG A 7 -41.60 -16.82 35.23
N VAL A 8 -40.72 -15.90 35.63
CA VAL A 8 -39.27 -16.12 35.58
C VAL A 8 -38.86 -16.66 36.96
N PRO A 9 -38.22 -17.83 37.06
CA PRO A 9 -37.75 -18.32 38.35
C PRO A 9 -36.59 -17.44 38.84
N ALA A 10 -36.64 -17.08 40.13
CA ALA A 10 -35.58 -16.33 40.81
C ALA A 10 -34.29 -17.16 40.83
N VAL A 11 -33.30 -16.76 40.02
CA VAL A 11 -31.94 -17.30 40.09
C VAL A 11 -31.25 -16.69 41.30
N ASN A 12 -31.28 -17.40 42.42
CA ASN A 12 -30.45 -17.09 43.57
C ASN A 12 -29.01 -17.57 43.30
N ARG A 13 -28.23 -16.74 42.61
CA ARG A 13 -26.79 -16.99 42.41
C ARG A 13 -26.02 -16.16 43.42
N LYS A 14 -25.68 -16.77 44.57
CA LYS A 14 -24.51 -16.33 45.33
C LYS A 14 -23.31 -16.44 44.37
N LEU A 15 -22.83 -15.31 43.86
CA LEU A 15 -21.60 -15.24 43.08
C LEU A 15 -20.44 -15.40 44.07
N PRO A 16 -19.65 -16.49 44.02
CA PRO A 16 -18.36 -16.49 44.70
C PRO A 16 -17.48 -15.45 43.99
N HIS A 17 -16.96 -14.52 44.78
CA HIS A 17 -15.95 -13.55 44.38
C HIS A 17 -14.69 -14.31 43.91
N LEU A 18 -14.64 -14.64 42.62
CA LEU A 18 -13.46 -15.20 41.96
C LEU A 18 -12.79 -14.11 41.13
N VAL A 19 -12.38 -13.04 41.80
CA VAL A 19 -11.32 -12.18 41.28
C VAL A 19 -10.12 -12.43 42.19
N PRO A 20 -9.10 -13.18 41.75
CA PRO A 20 -7.87 -13.26 42.51
C PRO A 20 -7.25 -11.87 42.54
N GLU A 21 -7.16 -11.29 43.73
CA GLU A 21 -6.40 -10.08 44.02
C GLU A 21 -4.90 -10.39 43.87
N ARG A 22 -4.45 -10.57 42.62
CA ARG A 22 -3.03 -10.67 42.30
C ARG A 22 -2.51 -9.27 41.98
N ALA A 23 -1.93 -8.67 43.02
CA ALA A 23 -0.86 -7.69 43.00
C ALA A 23 -0.56 -7.09 41.62
N VAL A 24 -1.15 -5.91 41.36
CA VAL A 24 -0.75 -5.02 40.27
C VAL A 24 0.64 -4.46 40.60
N ASN A 25 1.66 -5.25 40.29
CA ASN A 25 3.04 -4.78 40.23
C ASN A 25 3.51 -4.82 38.77
N THR A 26 2.74 -4.18 37.90
CA THR A 26 3.15 -3.97 36.51
C THR A 26 3.78 -2.60 36.43
N GLY A 27 5.12 -2.55 36.45
CA GLY A 27 5.86 -1.35 36.09
C GLY A 27 5.33 -0.75 34.79
N ILE A 28 5.52 0.56 34.59
CA ILE A 28 4.97 1.35 33.47
C ILE A 28 5.11 0.63 32.12
N VAL A 29 6.24 -0.04 31.91
CA VAL A 29 6.54 -0.87 30.73
C VAL A 29 5.56 -2.05 30.58
N ASN A 30 5.33 -2.82 31.64
CA ASN A 30 4.38 -3.95 31.63
C ASN A 30 2.93 -3.49 31.47
N GLY A 31 2.57 -2.33 32.04
CA GLY A 31 1.26 -1.70 31.84
C GLY A 31 1.03 -1.26 30.39
N LEU A 32 2.05 -0.69 29.74
CA LEU A 32 2.05 -0.36 28.31
C LEU A 32 1.88 -1.61 27.44
N TRP A 33 2.67 -2.66 27.69
CA TRP A 33 2.58 -3.93 26.95
C TRP A 33 1.23 -4.64 27.16
N GLN A 34 0.69 -4.60 28.38
CA GLN A 34 -0.64 -5.12 28.68
C GLN A 34 -1.73 -4.27 28.03
N GLY A 35 -1.61 -2.94 27.99
CA GLY A 35 -2.56 -2.04 27.30
C GLY A 35 -2.62 -2.29 25.79
N ILE A 36 -1.45 -2.47 25.15
CA ILE A 36 -1.33 -2.87 23.74
C ILE A 36 -1.97 -4.26 23.54
N LYS A 37 -1.72 -5.24 24.41
CA LYS A 37 -2.31 -6.59 24.30
C LYS A 37 -3.81 -6.64 24.57
N TYR A 38 -4.32 -5.87 25.52
CA TYR A 38 -5.65 -6.08 26.13
C TYR A 38 -6.74 -5.20 25.53
N ARG A 39 -6.42 -4.06 24.91
CA ARG A 39 -7.40 -3.13 24.32
C ARG A 39 -7.21 -2.83 22.84
N GLY A 40 -6.13 -3.31 22.22
CA GLY A 40 -5.98 -3.25 20.77
C GLY A 40 -4.74 -3.95 20.27
N GLY A 41 -4.72 -5.28 20.44
CA GLY A 41 -3.61 -6.17 20.12
C GLY A 41 -2.96 -5.92 18.75
N THR A 42 -1.85 -6.60 18.47
CA THR A 42 -1.07 -6.42 17.23
C THR A 42 -1.91 -6.47 15.95
N GLY A 43 -3.01 -7.22 15.93
CA GLY A 43 -4.00 -7.21 14.84
C GLY A 43 -4.73 -5.86 14.64
N GLN A 44 -5.12 -5.16 15.71
CA GLN A 44 -5.74 -3.84 15.59
C GLN A 44 -4.74 -2.79 15.10
N LEU A 45 -3.49 -2.84 15.58
CA LEU A 45 -2.44 -1.98 15.04
C LEU A 45 -2.20 -2.25 13.55
N ALA A 46 -2.17 -3.52 13.15
CA ALA A 46 -2.03 -3.88 11.74
C ALA A 46 -3.22 -3.39 10.90
N PHE A 47 -4.45 -3.46 11.43
CA PHE A 47 -5.64 -2.93 10.78
C PHE A 47 -5.58 -1.42 10.56
N ILE A 48 -5.28 -0.64 11.62
CA ILE A 48 -5.18 0.82 11.53
C ILE A 48 -4.03 1.20 10.61
N GLY A 49 -2.86 0.60 10.81
CA GLY A 49 -1.67 0.85 10.00
C GLY A 49 -1.91 0.59 8.52
N HIS A 50 -2.65 -0.46 8.16
CA HIS A 50 -2.88 -0.81 6.76
C HIS A 50 -3.72 0.24 6.04
N ARG A 51 -4.73 0.79 6.73
CA ARG A 51 -5.57 1.88 6.21
C ARG A 51 -4.78 3.17 6.11
N LEU A 52 -4.03 3.54 7.15
CA LEU A 52 -3.22 4.76 7.13
C LEU A 52 -2.14 4.71 6.06
N ALA A 53 -1.43 3.57 5.93
CA ALA A 53 -0.44 3.36 4.89
C ALA A 53 -1.06 3.39 3.48
N GLY A 54 -2.22 2.76 3.29
CA GLY A 54 -2.93 2.79 2.02
C GLY A 54 -3.42 4.19 1.62
N LEU A 55 -4.01 4.94 2.56
CA LEU A 55 -4.44 6.32 2.32
C LEU A 55 -3.27 7.27 2.10
N GLY A 56 -2.19 7.13 2.88
CA GLY A 56 -0.96 7.89 2.70
C GLY A 56 -0.31 7.62 1.34
N THR A 57 -0.26 6.36 0.92
CA THR A 57 0.23 5.96 -0.41
C THR A 57 -0.67 6.54 -1.51
N LEU A 58 -2.00 6.50 -1.37
CA LEU A 58 -2.90 7.10 -2.36
C LEU A 58 -2.70 8.62 -2.47
N LEU A 59 -2.55 9.32 -1.34
CA LEU A 59 -2.27 10.75 -1.33
C LEU A 59 -0.97 11.05 -2.08
N PHE A 60 0.08 10.30 -1.77
CA PHE A 60 1.34 10.37 -2.52
C PHE A 60 1.12 10.10 -4.01
N LEU A 61 0.41 9.05 -4.40
CA LEU A 61 0.17 8.71 -5.81
C LEU A 61 -0.55 9.83 -6.56
N ILE A 62 -1.52 10.52 -5.92
CA ILE A 62 -2.22 11.66 -6.54
C ILE A 62 -1.23 12.80 -6.81
N ILE A 63 -0.42 13.16 -5.81
CA ILE A 63 0.61 14.20 -5.92
C ILE A 63 1.64 13.81 -6.98
N HIS A 64 2.20 12.61 -6.86
CA HIS A 64 3.22 12.04 -7.72
C HIS A 64 2.80 11.98 -9.19
N VAL A 65 1.59 11.48 -9.49
CA VAL A 65 1.09 11.44 -10.88
C VAL A 65 0.85 12.85 -11.40
N THR A 66 0.33 13.77 -10.57
CA THR A 66 0.11 15.17 -10.98
C THR A 66 1.40 15.86 -11.34
N GLU A 67 2.40 15.78 -10.48
CA GLU A 67 3.69 16.44 -10.68
C GLU A 67 4.50 15.76 -11.78
N THR A 68 4.51 14.43 -11.85
CA THR A 68 5.18 13.70 -12.93
C THR A 68 4.50 13.98 -14.28
N SER A 69 3.18 14.20 -14.32
CA SER A 69 2.51 14.62 -15.57
C SER A 69 2.97 15.99 -16.06
N ALA A 70 3.52 16.84 -15.17
CA ALA A 70 4.06 18.13 -15.56
C ALA A 70 5.29 18.00 -16.48
N VAL A 71 5.95 16.84 -16.57
CA VAL A 71 6.97 16.62 -17.61
C VAL A 71 6.44 16.89 -19.01
N TYR A 72 5.14 16.68 -19.25
CA TYR A 72 4.48 16.99 -20.51
C TYR A 72 3.84 18.39 -20.51
N PHE A 73 3.09 18.73 -19.47
CA PHE A 73 2.28 19.96 -19.44
C PHE A 73 3.06 21.22 -19.07
N ASN A 74 4.09 21.11 -18.23
CA ASN A 74 4.91 22.22 -17.75
C ASN A 74 6.29 21.71 -17.26
N PRO A 75 7.24 21.44 -18.18
CA PRO A 75 8.53 20.83 -17.85
C PRO A 75 9.36 21.65 -16.84
N GLN A 76 9.27 22.98 -16.88
CA GLN A 76 9.96 23.85 -15.92
C GLN A 76 9.42 23.63 -14.50
N PHE A 77 8.10 23.58 -14.33
CA PHE A 77 7.50 23.30 -13.02
C PHE A 77 7.94 21.93 -12.49
N TYR A 78 8.02 20.91 -13.36
CA TYR A 78 8.55 19.60 -12.96
C TYR A 78 9.99 19.70 -12.45
N ALA A 79 10.87 20.39 -13.18
CA ALA A 79 12.27 20.58 -12.76
C ALA A 79 12.37 21.29 -11.40
N ASP A 80 11.57 22.33 -11.17
CA ASP A 80 11.55 23.07 -9.91
C ASP A 80 11.00 22.23 -8.72
N VAL A 81 10.08 21.32 -8.97
CA VAL A 81 9.53 20.39 -7.96
C VAL A 81 10.55 19.31 -7.62
N VAL A 82 11.19 18.71 -8.63
CA VAL A 82 12.23 17.69 -8.42
C VAL A 82 13.40 18.26 -7.62
N ALA A 83 13.84 19.49 -7.90
CA ALA A 83 14.88 20.15 -7.12
C ALA A 83 14.49 20.30 -5.63
N ARG A 84 13.20 20.49 -5.32
CA ARG A 84 12.72 20.51 -3.93
C ARG A 84 12.73 19.14 -3.29
N TYR A 85 12.38 18.08 -4.01
CA TYR A 85 12.39 16.71 -3.47
C TYR A 85 13.79 16.17 -3.14
N GLN A 86 14.83 16.73 -3.76
CA GLN A 86 16.22 16.44 -3.41
C GLN A 86 16.65 17.05 -2.06
N HIS A 87 15.80 17.86 -1.41
CA HIS A 87 16.06 18.39 -0.07
C HIS A 87 15.87 17.30 1.01
N PRO A 88 16.74 17.22 2.04
CA PRO A 88 16.73 16.14 3.04
C PRO A 88 15.39 15.83 3.69
N VAL A 89 14.56 16.85 3.96
CA VAL A 89 13.25 16.67 4.58
C VAL A 89 12.32 15.82 3.72
N PHE A 90 12.30 16.04 2.41
CA PHE A 90 11.47 15.26 1.49
C PHE A 90 12.01 13.84 1.33
N MET A 91 13.32 13.68 1.25
CA MET A 91 13.97 12.36 1.22
C MET A 91 13.71 11.52 2.48
N LEU A 92 13.70 12.13 3.67
CA LEU A 92 13.27 11.44 4.89
C LEU A 92 11.80 11.00 4.80
N GLY A 93 10.96 11.83 4.18
CA GLY A 93 9.58 11.50 3.83
C GLY A 93 9.49 10.29 2.88
N GLU A 94 10.31 10.26 1.82
CA GLU A 94 10.39 9.13 0.87
C GLU A 94 10.80 7.84 1.57
N ILE A 95 11.81 7.87 2.45
CA ILE A 95 12.21 6.70 3.26
C ILE A 95 11.02 6.19 4.10
N GLY A 96 10.24 7.10 4.70
CA GLY A 96 9.02 6.75 5.45
C GLY A 96 7.90 6.21 4.54
N LEU A 97 7.75 6.76 3.35
CA LEU A 97 6.78 6.31 2.35
C LEU A 97 7.10 4.88 1.88
N VAL A 98 8.38 4.54 1.66
CA VAL A 98 8.78 3.17 1.31
C VAL A 98 8.38 2.19 2.41
N ALA A 99 8.53 2.55 3.69
CA ALA A 99 8.02 1.72 4.79
C ALA A 99 6.50 1.54 4.73
N ALA A 100 5.75 2.61 4.45
CA ALA A 100 4.29 2.56 4.33
C ALA A 100 3.85 1.64 3.19
N VAL A 101 4.44 1.78 2.00
CA VAL A 101 4.15 0.94 0.82
C VAL A 101 4.48 -0.53 1.11
N LEU A 102 5.65 -0.82 1.69
CA LEU A 102 6.05 -2.18 2.08
C LEU A 102 5.10 -2.80 3.10
N PHE A 103 4.76 -2.05 4.16
CA PHE A 103 3.82 -2.51 5.17
C PHE A 103 2.42 -2.75 4.59
N HIS A 104 1.93 -1.82 3.77
CA HIS A 104 0.63 -1.91 3.12
C HIS A 104 0.53 -3.19 2.26
N GLY A 105 1.54 -3.45 1.41
CA GLY A 105 1.56 -4.63 0.56
C GLY A 105 1.71 -5.94 1.34
N LEU A 106 2.61 -6.01 2.32
CA LEU A 106 2.81 -7.21 3.15
C LEU A 106 1.58 -7.53 4.01
N ASN A 107 0.99 -6.52 4.66
CA ASN A 107 -0.24 -6.73 5.42
C ASN A 107 -1.43 -7.04 4.49
N GLY A 108 -1.45 -6.48 3.29
CA GLY A 108 -2.40 -6.84 2.24
C GLY A 108 -2.34 -8.32 1.87
N LEU A 109 -1.13 -8.86 1.66
CA LEU A 109 -0.94 -10.31 1.42
C LEU A 109 -1.44 -11.17 2.58
N LYS A 110 -1.23 -10.75 3.84
CA LYS A 110 -1.79 -11.43 5.02
C LYS A 110 -3.33 -11.46 4.97
N ILE A 111 -3.96 -10.32 4.66
CA ILE A 111 -5.42 -10.22 4.53
C ILE A 111 -5.92 -11.15 3.41
N ILE A 112 -5.27 -11.14 2.24
CA ILE A 112 -5.59 -12.03 1.11
C ILE A 112 -5.52 -13.49 1.54
N ALA A 113 -4.50 -13.88 2.31
CA ALA A 113 -4.32 -15.24 2.78
C ALA A 113 -5.48 -15.72 3.69
N PHE A 114 -5.94 -14.87 4.61
CA PHE A 114 -7.09 -15.19 5.46
C PHE A 114 -8.43 -15.16 4.72
N ASP A 115 -8.59 -14.25 3.76
CA ASP A 115 -9.77 -14.21 2.88
C ASP A 115 -9.93 -15.52 2.09
N TRP A 116 -8.81 -16.10 1.62
CA TRP A 116 -8.82 -17.31 0.81
C TRP A 116 -8.99 -18.62 1.61
N LYS A 117 -8.58 -18.60 2.89
CA LYS A 117 -8.72 -19.71 3.83
C LYS A 117 -9.26 -19.22 5.17
N PRO A 118 -10.56 -18.89 5.23
CA PRO A 118 -11.17 -18.36 6.46
C PRO A 118 -11.11 -19.35 7.63
N ASP A 119 -11.12 -20.65 7.34
CA ASP A 119 -10.93 -21.75 8.29
C ASP A 119 -9.58 -21.72 9.03
N ARG A 120 -8.59 -21.02 8.47
CA ARG A 120 -7.28 -20.85 9.10
C ARG A 120 -7.17 -19.62 9.96
N TRP A 121 -8.18 -18.74 9.97
CA TRP A 121 -8.18 -17.55 10.81
C TRP A 121 -8.50 -17.89 12.27
N SER A 122 -7.72 -17.31 13.18
CA SER A 122 -8.00 -17.30 14.63
C SER A 122 -7.33 -16.05 15.22
N PRO A 123 -7.83 -15.50 16.34
CA PRO A 123 -7.22 -14.31 16.97
C PRO A 123 -5.72 -14.47 17.24
N GLU A 124 -5.28 -15.64 17.68
CA GLU A 124 -3.87 -15.95 17.97
C GLU A 124 -3.03 -15.94 16.70
N ARG A 125 -3.54 -16.52 15.61
CA ARG A 125 -2.86 -16.50 14.30
C ARG A 125 -2.83 -15.10 13.70
N GLU A 126 -3.90 -14.33 13.81
CA GLU A 126 -3.93 -12.92 13.36
C GLU A 126 -2.86 -12.10 14.10
N GLN A 127 -2.73 -12.28 15.42
CA GLN A 127 -1.69 -11.60 16.20
C GLN A 127 -0.28 -12.02 15.80
N PHE A 128 -0.04 -13.33 15.65
CA PHE A 128 1.24 -13.87 15.25
C PHE A 128 1.65 -13.38 13.85
N TRP A 129 0.78 -13.52 12.85
CA TRP A 129 1.08 -13.09 11.48
C TRP A 129 1.20 -11.57 11.36
N SER A 130 0.51 -10.79 12.20
CA SER A 130 0.74 -9.35 12.27
C SER A 130 2.16 -9.00 12.76
N LEU A 131 2.68 -9.73 13.75
CA LEU A 131 4.08 -9.57 14.19
C LEU A 131 5.07 -9.99 13.09
N VAL A 132 4.79 -11.09 12.39
CA VAL A 132 5.60 -11.51 11.23
C VAL A 132 5.60 -10.43 10.15
N VAL A 133 4.45 -9.82 9.85
CA VAL A 133 4.37 -8.71 8.89
C VAL A 133 5.19 -7.52 9.35
N PHE A 134 5.08 -7.08 10.61
CA PHE A 134 5.93 -5.99 11.11
C PHE A 134 7.42 -6.31 11.00
N GLY A 135 7.83 -7.52 11.43
CA GLY A 135 9.21 -7.97 11.33
C GLY A 135 9.71 -8.01 9.89
N ALA A 136 8.91 -8.55 8.96
CA ALA A 136 9.23 -8.59 7.54
C ALA A 136 9.32 -7.19 6.93
N THR A 137 8.42 -6.27 7.31
CA THR A 137 8.50 -4.87 6.88
C THR A 137 9.84 -4.27 7.28
N PHE A 138 10.25 -4.37 8.55
CA PHE A 138 11.54 -3.83 8.99
C PHE A 138 12.73 -4.54 8.35
N ALA A 139 12.67 -5.86 8.19
CA ALA A 139 13.75 -6.63 7.56
C ALA A 139 13.99 -6.22 6.10
N LEU A 140 12.92 -5.91 5.35
CA LEU A 140 13.02 -5.43 3.97
C LEU A 140 13.32 -3.92 3.89
N TRP A 141 12.75 -3.13 4.81
CA TRP A 141 12.89 -1.68 4.80
C TRP A 141 14.26 -1.22 5.28
N LEU A 142 14.88 -1.85 6.28
CA LEU A 142 16.16 -1.38 6.84
C LEU A 142 17.29 -1.33 5.78
N PRO A 143 17.50 -2.36 4.92
CA PRO A 143 18.46 -2.25 3.83
C PRO A 143 18.13 -1.12 2.85
N ALA A 144 16.85 -0.96 2.48
CA ALA A 144 16.42 0.11 1.59
C ALA A 144 16.67 1.50 2.21
N ALA A 145 16.26 1.69 3.46
CA ALA A 145 16.45 2.91 4.23
C ALA A 145 17.94 3.24 4.42
N PHE A 146 18.80 2.23 4.59
CA PHE A 146 20.24 2.43 4.65
C PHE A 146 20.79 2.95 3.31
N VAL A 147 20.40 2.34 2.18
CA VAL A 147 20.84 2.79 0.85
C VAL A 147 20.35 4.20 0.54
N MET A 148 19.06 4.47 0.76
CA MET A 148 18.46 5.79 0.55
C MET A 148 19.04 6.84 1.51
N GLY A 149 19.24 6.48 2.79
CA GLY A 149 19.83 7.37 3.79
C GLY A 149 21.31 7.66 3.51
N ARG A 150 22.06 6.70 2.97
CA ARG A 150 23.42 6.92 2.48
C ARG A 150 23.40 7.90 1.30
N SER A 151 22.49 7.73 0.33
CA SER A 151 22.34 8.66 -0.79
C SER A 151 22.03 10.09 -0.33
N LEU A 152 21.08 10.23 0.60
CA LEU A 152 20.77 11.51 1.28
C LEU A 152 22.03 12.14 1.88
N TYR A 153 22.77 11.36 2.67
CA TYR A 153 23.95 11.86 3.36
C TYR A 153 25.05 12.33 2.38
N LEU A 154 25.36 11.53 1.37
CA LEU A 154 26.40 11.87 0.41
C LEU A 154 26.02 13.09 -0.44
N HIS A 155 24.81 13.12 -0.99
CA HIS A 155 24.46 14.08 -2.04
C HIS A 155 23.76 15.33 -1.51
N SER A 156 22.98 15.22 -0.42
CA SER A 156 22.29 16.39 0.15
C SER A 156 23.05 17.02 1.32
N ILE A 157 23.91 16.28 2.04
CA ILE A 157 24.66 16.81 3.19
C ILE A 157 26.13 17.07 2.83
N LEU A 158 26.83 16.08 2.28
CA LEU A 158 28.22 16.23 1.85
C LEU A 158 28.38 16.87 0.47
N MET A 159 27.27 17.05 -0.26
CA MET A 159 27.25 17.65 -1.60
C MET A 159 28.17 16.94 -2.59
N GLU A 160 28.34 15.62 -2.46
CA GLU A 160 29.09 14.84 -3.43
C GLU A 160 28.41 14.88 -4.79
N PRO A 161 29.17 15.03 -5.90
CA PRO A 161 28.61 15.13 -7.23
C PRO A 161 27.91 13.83 -7.64
N VAL A 162 26.79 13.98 -8.33
CA VAL A 162 25.99 12.89 -8.89
C VAL A 162 26.25 12.81 -10.40
N PRO A 163 26.28 11.62 -11.02
CA PRO A 163 26.40 11.49 -12.47
C PRO A 163 25.37 12.36 -13.21
N ALA A 164 25.81 13.01 -14.30
CA ALA A 164 24.96 13.95 -15.05
C ALA A 164 23.76 13.28 -15.72
N ALA A 165 23.87 12.00 -16.08
CA ALA A 165 22.80 11.23 -16.72
C ALA A 165 22.94 9.74 -16.40
N ILE A 166 21.81 9.04 -16.46
CA ILE A 166 21.76 7.58 -16.50
C ILE A 166 22.01 7.08 -17.92
N THR A 167 22.61 5.91 -18.05
CA THR A 167 22.90 5.27 -19.35
C THR A 167 21.75 4.36 -19.82
N PRO A 168 21.60 4.12 -21.14
CA PRO A 168 20.68 3.12 -21.67
C PRO A 168 20.88 1.72 -21.08
N GLU A 169 22.13 1.30 -20.80
CA GLU A 169 22.38 0.00 -20.17
C GLU A 169 21.78 -0.05 -18.75
N GLN A 170 22.00 0.99 -17.94
CA GLN A 170 21.42 1.05 -16.58
C GLN A 170 19.89 1.02 -16.62
N VAL A 171 19.26 1.74 -17.55
CA VAL A 171 17.81 1.65 -17.77
C VAL A 171 17.38 0.23 -18.14
N GLY A 172 18.16 -0.47 -18.97
CA GLY A 172 17.91 -1.87 -19.34
C GLY A 172 18.02 -2.85 -18.16
N THR A 173 19.00 -2.68 -17.27
CA THR A 173 19.20 -3.59 -16.11
C THR A 173 18.02 -3.62 -15.15
N GLY A 174 17.17 -2.58 -15.13
CA GLY A 174 15.94 -2.55 -14.34
C GLY A 174 15.02 -3.75 -14.59
N TRP A 175 15.00 -4.30 -15.82
CA TRP A 175 14.16 -5.46 -16.16
C TRP A 175 14.52 -6.72 -15.37
N ALA A 176 15.80 -6.93 -15.05
CA ALA A 176 16.22 -8.06 -14.24
C ALA A 176 15.59 -8.00 -12.83
N ASN A 177 15.56 -6.80 -12.23
CA ASN A 177 14.93 -6.59 -10.93
C ASN A 177 13.41 -6.85 -10.99
N VAL A 178 12.74 -6.32 -12.01
CA VAL A 178 11.30 -6.56 -12.22
C VAL A 178 11.02 -8.05 -12.43
N ALA A 179 11.85 -8.77 -13.16
CA ALA A 179 11.70 -10.21 -13.41
C ALA A 179 11.80 -11.02 -12.11
N VAL A 180 12.81 -10.75 -11.26
CA VAL A 180 12.97 -11.43 -9.97
C VAL A 180 11.74 -11.20 -9.07
N ILE A 181 11.28 -9.94 -8.95
CA ILE A 181 10.09 -9.63 -8.14
C ILE A 181 8.83 -10.30 -8.72
N SER A 182 8.73 -10.35 -10.05
CA SER A 182 7.61 -11.00 -10.74
C SER A 182 7.58 -12.51 -10.48
N LEU A 183 8.73 -13.19 -10.39
CA LEU A 183 8.79 -14.60 -10.02
C LEU A 183 8.29 -14.84 -8.59
N VAL A 184 8.65 -13.96 -7.65
CA VAL A 184 8.14 -14.02 -6.27
C VAL A 184 6.62 -13.81 -6.26
N ALA A 185 6.13 -12.78 -6.95
CA ALA A 185 4.70 -12.49 -7.01
C ALA A 185 3.90 -13.61 -7.70
N LEU A 186 4.47 -14.23 -8.74
CA LEU A 186 3.90 -15.39 -9.40
C LEU A 186 3.84 -16.59 -8.45
N GLY A 187 4.91 -16.86 -7.70
CA GLY A 187 4.93 -17.91 -6.69
C GLY A 187 3.84 -17.72 -5.63
N VAL A 188 3.64 -16.49 -5.17
CA VAL A 188 2.57 -16.11 -4.24
C VAL A 188 1.18 -16.34 -4.87
N ALA A 189 0.97 -15.90 -6.11
CA ALA A 189 -0.30 -16.10 -6.82
C ALA A 189 -0.62 -17.60 -7.07
N VAL A 190 0.39 -18.39 -7.44
CA VAL A 190 0.26 -19.85 -7.62
C VAL A 190 -0.07 -20.52 -6.30
N ALA A 191 0.59 -20.14 -5.20
CA ALA A 191 0.28 -20.67 -3.87
C ALA A 191 -1.17 -20.39 -3.46
N PHE A 192 -1.68 -19.17 -3.72
CA PHE A 192 -3.07 -18.83 -3.45
C PHE A 192 -4.06 -19.64 -4.30
N THR A 193 -3.84 -19.72 -5.60
CA THR A 193 -4.72 -20.47 -6.52
C THR A 193 -4.72 -21.97 -6.23
N ALA A 194 -3.57 -22.55 -5.89
CA ALA A 194 -3.47 -23.94 -5.46
C ALA A 194 -4.22 -24.19 -4.14
N SER A 195 -4.06 -23.29 -3.17
CA SER A 195 -4.76 -23.32 -1.88
C SER A 195 -6.28 -23.24 -2.06
N ALA A 196 -6.76 -22.41 -3.00
CA ALA A 196 -8.18 -22.25 -3.33
C ALA A 196 -8.92 -23.56 -3.66
N ARG A 197 -8.23 -24.49 -4.33
CA ARG A 197 -8.83 -25.69 -4.94
C ARG A 197 -9.08 -26.83 -3.94
N GLY A 198 -8.61 -26.71 -2.69
CA GLY A 198 -8.61 -27.79 -1.70
C GLY A 198 -9.90 -28.02 -0.89
N GLY A 199 -11.06 -27.49 -1.29
CA GLY A 199 -12.32 -27.69 -0.57
C GLY A 199 -13.19 -28.77 -1.21
N SER A 200 -13.40 -29.92 -0.55
CA SER A 200 -14.31 -30.98 -1.06
C SER A 200 -15.80 -30.68 -0.81
N GLY A 201 -16.15 -29.42 -0.53
CA GLY A 201 -17.51 -28.99 -0.28
C GLY A 201 -18.28 -28.83 -1.60
N ARG A 202 -19.59 -29.14 -1.58
CA ARG A 202 -20.47 -28.92 -2.73
C ARG A 202 -20.54 -27.43 -3.05
N HIS A 203 -19.72 -26.95 -3.99
CA HIS A 203 -19.72 -25.57 -4.44
C HIS A 203 -21.06 -25.29 -5.14
N VAL A 204 -21.96 -24.59 -4.46
CA VAL A 204 -23.14 -24.02 -5.12
C VAL A 204 -22.62 -22.93 -6.04
N ALA A 205 -22.83 -23.08 -7.35
CA ALA A 205 -22.42 -22.08 -8.34
C ALA A 205 -23.26 -20.80 -8.14
N VAL A 206 -22.70 -19.82 -7.42
CA VAL A 206 -23.28 -18.48 -7.27
C VAL A 206 -22.80 -17.62 -8.44
N LYS A 207 -23.72 -16.96 -9.15
CA LYS A 207 -23.35 -16.03 -10.24
C LYS A 207 -22.58 -14.84 -9.67
N PRO A 208 -21.40 -14.47 -10.21
CA PRO A 208 -20.60 -13.38 -9.68
C PRO A 208 -21.29 -12.02 -9.84
N THR A 209 -21.57 -11.36 -8.72
CA THR A 209 -22.09 -9.99 -8.65
C THR A 209 -20.99 -8.97 -8.95
N LEU A 210 -21.36 -7.71 -9.19
CA LEU A 210 -20.38 -6.62 -9.34
C LEU A 210 -19.52 -6.48 -8.08
N GLU A 211 -20.13 -6.61 -6.90
CA GLU A 211 -19.42 -6.61 -5.62
C GLU A 211 -18.39 -7.73 -5.54
N THR A 212 -18.75 -8.94 -5.95
CA THR A 212 -17.81 -10.09 -5.99
C THR A 212 -16.64 -9.79 -6.93
N ARG A 213 -16.90 -9.22 -8.11
CA ARG A 213 -15.85 -8.87 -9.08
C ARG A 213 -14.91 -7.79 -8.54
N MET A 214 -15.44 -6.76 -7.89
CA MET A 214 -14.64 -5.68 -7.33
C MET A 214 -13.86 -6.13 -6.10
N TRP A 215 -14.46 -7.01 -5.29
CA TRP A 215 -13.76 -7.69 -4.22
C TRP A 215 -12.56 -8.47 -4.75
N MET A 216 -12.74 -9.27 -5.82
CA MET A 216 -11.65 -10.01 -6.47
C MET A 216 -10.61 -9.06 -7.07
N PHE A 217 -11.05 -7.98 -7.73
CA PHE A 217 -10.16 -6.96 -8.29
C PHE A 217 -9.18 -6.43 -7.24
N MET A 218 -9.62 -6.09 -6.03
CA MET A 218 -8.73 -5.60 -4.98
C MET A 218 -7.62 -6.59 -4.61
N ARG A 219 -7.92 -7.89 -4.59
CA ARG A 219 -6.94 -8.92 -4.25
C ARG A 219 -5.96 -9.15 -5.39
N TYR A 220 -6.46 -9.34 -6.61
CA TYR A 220 -5.61 -9.60 -7.77
C TYR A 220 -4.76 -8.38 -8.15
N SER A 221 -5.33 -7.17 -8.12
CA SER A 221 -4.57 -5.94 -8.34
C SER A 221 -3.53 -5.74 -7.24
N GLY A 222 -3.83 -6.05 -5.98
CA GLY A 222 -2.84 -5.99 -4.90
C GLY A 222 -1.62 -6.89 -5.14
N VAL A 223 -1.85 -8.13 -5.60
CA VAL A 223 -0.74 -9.05 -5.96
C VAL A 223 0.00 -8.57 -7.21
N LEU A 224 -0.71 -8.10 -8.23
CA LEU A 224 -0.11 -7.54 -9.45
C LEU A 224 0.73 -6.28 -9.17
N LEU A 225 0.34 -5.49 -8.17
CA LEU A 225 1.07 -4.30 -7.76
C LEU A 225 2.40 -4.60 -7.05
N ILE A 226 2.68 -5.85 -6.67
CA ILE A 226 3.99 -6.21 -6.10
C ILE A 226 5.11 -5.95 -7.12
N PRO A 227 5.14 -6.57 -8.32
CA PRO A 227 6.17 -6.28 -9.30
C PRO A 227 6.08 -4.87 -9.91
N LEU A 228 4.89 -4.27 -9.96
CA LEU A 228 4.70 -2.92 -10.51
C LEU A 228 5.13 -1.81 -9.54
N ALA A 229 4.59 -1.78 -8.32
CA ALA A 229 4.90 -0.72 -7.38
C ALA A 229 6.28 -0.92 -6.73
N TYR A 230 6.63 -2.15 -6.30
CA TYR A 230 7.93 -2.37 -5.66
C TYR A 230 9.07 -2.32 -6.68
N GLY A 231 8.84 -2.79 -7.91
CA GLY A 231 9.84 -2.64 -8.98
C GLY A 231 10.10 -1.16 -9.28
N HIS A 232 9.04 -0.35 -9.39
CA HIS A 232 9.15 1.09 -9.57
C HIS A 232 9.93 1.76 -8.42
N VAL A 233 9.51 1.56 -7.17
CA VAL A 233 10.19 2.14 -6.00
C VAL A 233 11.64 1.67 -5.89
N LEU A 234 11.90 0.37 -6.10
CA LEU A 234 13.25 -0.18 -6.05
C LEU A 234 14.17 0.49 -7.07
N ILE A 235 13.71 0.63 -8.32
CA ILE A 235 14.55 1.18 -9.39
C ILE A 235 14.73 2.68 -9.19
N LYS A 236 13.65 3.42 -8.93
CA LYS A 236 13.67 4.89 -8.87
C LYS A 236 14.31 5.41 -7.59
N ASP A 237 13.89 4.92 -6.43
CA ASP A 237 14.28 5.51 -5.15
C ASP A 237 15.49 4.84 -4.51
N ILE A 238 15.64 3.51 -4.69
CA ILE A 238 16.68 2.74 -4.00
C ILE A 238 17.94 2.57 -4.87
N LEU A 239 17.78 2.15 -6.13
CA LEU A 239 18.91 1.85 -7.00
C LEU A 239 19.49 3.09 -7.68
N HIS A 240 18.63 3.98 -8.18
CA HIS A 240 19.07 5.22 -8.84
C HIS A 240 19.07 6.40 -7.87
N GLY A 241 18.06 6.50 -7.01
CA GLY A 241 17.92 7.58 -6.04
C GLY A 241 17.39 8.88 -6.67
N VAL A 242 16.74 9.69 -5.83
CA VAL A 242 16.05 10.92 -6.24
C VAL A 242 16.97 11.95 -6.90
N HIS A 243 18.27 11.95 -6.57
CA HIS A 243 19.22 12.91 -7.15
C HIS A 243 19.52 12.68 -8.63
N LEU A 244 19.26 11.48 -9.17
CA LEU A 244 19.39 11.21 -10.60
C LEU A 244 18.12 11.58 -11.39
N ILE A 245 17.00 11.82 -10.70
CA ILE A 245 15.72 12.11 -11.35
C ILE A 245 15.77 13.54 -11.89
N ASN A 246 15.51 13.69 -13.19
CA ASN A 246 15.34 14.95 -13.90
C ASN A 246 14.58 14.70 -15.22
N LEU A 247 14.39 15.73 -16.05
CA LEU A 247 13.70 15.60 -17.33
C LEU A 247 14.36 14.58 -18.26
N ALA A 248 15.69 14.60 -18.38
CA ALA A 248 16.44 13.68 -19.24
C ALA A 248 16.33 12.22 -18.76
N TYR A 249 16.29 12.01 -17.45
CA TYR A 249 16.04 10.70 -16.85
C TYR A 249 14.67 10.16 -17.25
N VAL A 250 13.61 10.97 -17.13
CA VAL A 250 12.25 10.54 -17.54
C VAL A 250 12.19 10.30 -19.05
N ASP A 251 12.76 11.20 -19.85
CA ASP A 251 12.78 11.09 -21.30
C ASP A 251 13.42 9.77 -21.74
N LEU A 252 14.61 9.45 -21.22
CA LEU A 252 15.31 8.22 -21.57
C LEU A 252 14.49 6.96 -21.20
N TYR A 253 13.84 6.93 -20.04
CA TYR A 253 12.96 5.80 -19.69
C TYR A 253 11.80 5.66 -20.67
N TRP A 254 11.19 6.78 -21.06
CA TRP A 254 10.03 6.81 -21.95
C TRP A 254 10.38 6.65 -23.43
N GLN A 255 11.66 6.65 -23.80
CA GLN A 255 12.10 6.18 -25.13
C GLN A 255 11.90 4.66 -25.29
N PHE A 256 11.92 3.89 -24.19
CA PHE A 256 11.71 2.44 -24.23
C PHE A 256 10.23 2.08 -24.08
N LEU A 257 9.68 1.43 -25.12
CA LEU A 257 8.28 1.00 -25.12
C LEU A 257 7.92 0.11 -23.92
N GLY A 258 8.82 -0.80 -23.54
CA GLY A 258 8.58 -1.68 -22.39
C GLY A 258 8.34 -0.91 -21.09
N TRP A 259 9.15 0.13 -20.83
CA TRP A 259 9.03 0.94 -19.62
C TRP A 259 7.77 1.82 -19.65
N ARG A 260 7.39 2.35 -20.82
CA ARG A 260 6.09 3.03 -20.98
C ARG A 260 4.91 2.11 -20.69
N ILE A 261 4.94 0.87 -21.17
CA ILE A 261 3.87 -0.12 -20.89
C ILE A 261 3.83 -0.44 -19.40
N TYR A 262 4.98 -0.60 -18.77
CA TYR A 262 5.10 -0.84 -17.33
C TYR A 262 4.50 0.33 -16.52
N ASP A 263 4.90 1.57 -16.82
CA ASP A 263 4.38 2.76 -16.15
C ASP A 263 2.88 2.97 -16.42
N ALA A 264 2.39 2.64 -17.63
CA ALA A 264 0.96 2.69 -17.94
C ALA A 264 0.16 1.64 -17.14
N ALA A 265 0.70 0.43 -16.99
CA ALA A 265 0.11 -0.60 -16.14
C ALA A 265 0.11 -0.16 -14.67
N LEU A 266 1.22 0.35 -14.17
CA LEU A 266 1.33 0.86 -12.81
C LEU A 266 0.33 2.00 -12.55
N LEU A 267 0.27 3.01 -13.42
CA LEU A 267 -0.70 4.11 -13.37
C LEU A 267 -2.13 3.58 -13.26
N SER A 268 -2.50 2.67 -14.16
CA SER A 268 -3.87 2.13 -14.25
C SER A 268 -4.24 1.33 -13.00
N PHE A 269 -3.42 0.37 -12.61
CA PHE A 269 -3.73 -0.54 -11.51
C PHE A 269 -3.58 0.13 -10.14
N ALA A 270 -2.57 0.97 -9.93
CA ALA A 270 -2.34 1.60 -8.63
C ALA A 270 -3.42 2.63 -8.32
N LEU A 271 -3.77 3.51 -9.29
CA LEU A 271 -4.84 4.48 -9.09
C LEU A 271 -6.20 3.81 -8.94
N ALA A 272 -6.51 2.77 -9.73
CA ALA A 272 -7.78 2.06 -9.59
C ALA A 272 -7.89 1.31 -8.25
N HIS A 273 -6.82 0.64 -7.82
CA HIS A 273 -6.74 -0.03 -6.52
C HIS A 273 -6.93 0.98 -5.37
N GLY A 274 -6.21 2.11 -5.42
CA GLY A 274 -6.29 3.17 -4.42
C GLY A 274 -7.65 3.84 -4.38
N ALA A 275 -8.24 4.19 -5.53
CA ALA A 275 -9.56 4.81 -5.61
C ALA A 275 -10.65 3.89 -5.03
N TYR A 276 -10.62 2.60 -5.35
CA TYR A 276 -11.57 1.64 -4.78
C TYR A 276 -11.34 1.42 -3.27
N GLY A 277 -10.09 1.38 -2.82
CA GLY A 277 -9.75 1.35 -1.40
C GLY A 277 -10.27 2.57 -0.64
N LEU A 278 -10.11 3.79 -1.18
CA LEU A 278 -10.67 5.02 -0.61
C LEU A 278 -12.21 4.97 -0.56
N LYS A 279 -12.85 4.41 -1.58
CA LYS A 279 -14.29 4.18 -1.59
C LYS A 279 -14.73 3.23 -0.46
N GLN A 280 -13.99 2.14 -0.21
CA GLN A 280 -14.28 1.23 0.91
C GLN A 280 -14.11 1.92 2.26
N VAL A 281 -12.99 2.63 2.46
CA VAL A 281 -12.76 3.37 3.70
C VAL A 281 -13.87 4.41 3.92
N SER A 282 -14.29 5.11 2.87
CA SER A 282 -15.34 6.13 2.97
C SER A 282 -16.70 5.56 3.41
N GLU A 283 -17.03 4.33 3.00
CA GLU A 283 -18.27 3.65 3.41
C GLU A 283 -18.30 3.37 4.92
N ASP A 284 -17.15 3.21 5.55
CA ASP A 284 -17.05 2.95 6.99
C ASP A 284 -17.28 4.21 7.85
N TYR A 285 -17.06 5.42 7.30
CA TYR A 285 -17.11 6.68 8.07
C TYR A 285 -18.17 7.68 7.58
N VAL A 286 -18.68 7.53 6.36
CA VAL A 286 -19.68 8.44 5.77
C VAL A 286 -21.07 7.81 5.81
N HIS A 287 -21.82 8.10 6.87
CA HIS A 287 -23.14 7.48 7.09
C HIS A 287 -24.32 8.18 6.41
N ALA A 288 -24.20 9.48 6.10
CA ALA A 288 -25.29 10.23 5.46
C ALA A 288 -25.45 9.80 3.98
N PRO A 289 -26.64 9.33 3.52
CA PRO A 289 -26.80 8.73 2.19
C PRO A 289 -26.38 9.63 1.03
N LEU A 290 -26.81 10.91 1.07
CA LEU A 290 -26.44 11.89 0.06
C LEU A 290 -24.92 12.14 0.06
N ARG A 291 -24.32 12.35 1.23
CA ARG A 291 -22.87 12.59 1.37
C ARG A 291 -22.07 11.40 0.86
N LEU A 292 -22.47 10.18 1.20
CA LEU A 292 -21.81 8.96 0.72
C LEU A 292 -21.88 8.85 -0.81
N ARG A 293 -23.03 9.15 -1.40
CA ARG A 293 -23.20 9.15 -2.87
C ARG A 293 -22.30 10.19 -3.55
N LEU A 294 -22.27 11.41 -3.01
CA LEU A 294 -21.40 12.47 -3.52
C LEU A 294 -19.92 12.12 -3.37
N THR A 295 -19.50 11.55 -2.24
CA THR A 295 -18.13 11.07 -2.03
C THR A 295 -17.74 10.04 -3.08
N LYS A 296 -18.62 9.07 -3.39
CA LYS A 296 -18.35 8.07 -4.42
C LYS A 296 -18.17 8.68 -5.82
N TYR A 297 -18.99 9.67 -6.18
CA TYR A 297 -18.84 10.38 -7.45
C TYR A 297 -17.56 11.23 -7.48
N ALA A 298 -17.20 11.88 -6.37
CA ALA A 298 -15.95 12.63 -6.27
C ALA A 298 -14.73 11.73 -6.43
N ILE A 299 -14.72 10.54 -5.80
CA ILE A 299 -13.66 9.53 -5.96
C ILE A 299 -13.56 9.08 -7.42
N LEU A 300 -14.69 8.77 -8.05
CA LEU A 300 -14.73 8.35 -9.46
C LEU A 300 -14.20 9.45 -10.39
N ALA A 301 -14.63 10.70 -10.19
CA ALA A 301 -14.18 11.84 -10.98
C ALA A 301 -12.69 12.09 -10.78
N GLY A 302 -12.20 12.11 -9.54
CA GLY A 302 -10.78 12.27 -9.23
C GLY A 302 -9.92 11.18 -9.87
N TRP A 303 -10.35 9.91 -9.76
CA TRP A 303 -9.68 8.79 -10.43
C TRP A 303 -9.60 8.97 -11.95
N LEU A 304 -10.71 9.33 -12.61
CA LEU A 304 -10.75 9.56 -14.06
C LEU A 304 -9.82 10.71 -14.48
N ILE A 305 -9.86 11.83 -13.77
CA ILE A 305 -9.06 13.02 -14.07
C ILE A 305 -7.57 12.70 -13.95
N ILE A 306 -7.13 12.14 -12.81
CA ILE A 306 -5.72 11.87 -12.56
C ILE A 306 -5.18 10.78 -13.50
N THR A 307 -5.98 9.74 -13.77
CA THR A 307 -5.60 8.69 -14.74
C THR A 307 -5.48 9.26 -16.15
N ALA A 308 -6.43 10.08 -16.60
CA ALA A 308 -6.38 10.69 -17.92
C ALA A 308 -5.18 11.63 -18.07
N MET A 309 -4.91 12.46 -17.06
CA MET A 309 -3.75 13.35 -17.05
C MET A 309 -2.43 12.57 -17.15
N GLY A 310 -2.27 11.52 -16.34
CA GLY A 310 -1.09 10.65 -16.38
C GLY A 310 -0.95 9.91 -17.72
N ALA A 311 -2.06 9.44 -18.29
CA ALA A 311 -2.06 8.75 -19.58
C ALA A 311 -1.68 9.71 -20.72
N ILE A 312 -2.19 10.94 -20.71
CA ILE A 312 -1.83 11.97 -21.70
C ILE A 312 -0.34 12.28 -21.60
N ALA A 313 0.21 12.48 -20.41
CA ALA A 313 1.64 12.74 -20.23
C ALA A 313 2.49 11.54 -20.71
N LEU A 314 2.11 10.32 -20.32
CA LEU A 314 2.83 9.11 -20.70
C LEU A 314 2.83 8.87 -22.21
N VAL A 315 1.77 9.23 -22.93
CA VAL A 315 1.69 9.16 -24.40
C VAL A 315 2.40 10.35 -25.06
N GLY A 316 2.26 11.54 -24.49
CA GLY A 316 2.83 12.78 -25.00
C GLY A 316 4.36 12.85 -24.87
N GLY A 317 4.95 12.12 -23.93
CA GLY A 317 6.39 12.17 -23.66
C GLY A 317 6.78 13.38 -22.81
N VAL A 318 8.08 13.63 -22.67
CA VAL A 318 8.54 14.88 -22.07
C VAL A 318 8.23 16.01 -23.07
N GLY A 319 7.49 17.00 -22.61
CA GLY A 319 7.08 18.15 -23.40
C GLY A 319 8.32 18.85 -23.95
N ALA A 320 8.35 19.08 -25.25
CA ALA A 320 9.47 19.71 -25.93
C ALA A 320 9.66 21.16 -25.44
N THR A 321 10.38 21.34 -24.34
CA THR A 321 11.19 22.55 -24.19
C THR A 321 12.36 22.37 -25.13
N GLN A 322 12.13 22.81 -26.37
CA GLN A 322 13.17 23.20 -27.31
C GLN A 322 14.26 23.95 -26.54
N SER A 323 15.45 23.35 -26.42
CA SER A 323 16.68 24.09 -26.18
C SER A 323 17.03 24.89 -27.42
#